data_AF-A0A841FSP0-F1
#
_entry.id   AF-A0A841FSP0-F1
#
_cell.length_a   1.000
_cell.length_b   1.000
_cell.length_c   1.000
_cell.angle_alpha   90.00
_cell.angle_beta   90.00
_cell.angle_gamma   90.00
#
_symmetry.space_group_name_H-M   'P 1'
#
loop_
_entity.id
_entity.type
_entity.pdbx_description
1 polymer ?
#
loop_
_entity_poly.entity_id
_entity_poly.type
_entity_poly.pdbx_seq_one_letter_code
_entity_poly.pdbx_strand_id
1 'polypeptide(L)'
;MPDPASFHVADNWAGFYYELAVDLGSTDDARLDEALKTMWSAAGVEGCFGRHGQAEEWTPTPCTVASLTEYGSLDGRVRLPTGERVVCTCMAVRGGGYSDWLDFCLPTGALDNAKVPIWGDGVHEVEPDHNVPLNDWLADIARQVFARVPFSLALTGVEASGADDAENLAGRAPDRRGHGYLLPRGEVLDYFPPNV
;
A
#
# COMPACT_ATOMS: atom_id res chain seq x y z
N MET A 1 -3.04 -17.65 -19.21
CA MET A 1 -2.85 -16.36 -18.53
C MET A 1 -1.67 -16.53 -17.60
N PRO A 2 -0.76 -15.55 -17.51
CA PRO A 2 0.35 -15.62 -16.55
C PRO A 2 -0.19 -15.71 -15.11
N ASP A 3 0.53 -16.40 -14.23
CA ASP A 3 0.23 -16.43 -12.81
C ASP A 3 0.51 -15.04 -12.20
N PRO A 4 -0.50 -14.31 -11.68
CA PRO A 4 -0.31 -12.96 -11.15
C PRO A 4 0.55 -12.90 -9.87
N ALA A 5 0.79 -14.04 -9.22
CA ALA A 5 1.66 -14.18 -8.05
C ALA A 5 3.11 -14.59 -8.38
N SER A 6 3.44 -14.74 -9.66
CA SER A 6 4.78 -15.07 -10.11
C SER A 6 5.69 -13.84 -10.16
N PHE A 7 6.84 -13.93 -9.49
CA PHE A 7 7.88 -12.90 -9.56
C PHE A 7 8.54 -12.83 -10.93
N HIS A 8 8.57 -13.94 -11.67
CA HIS A 8 9.31 -14.07 -12.93
C HIS A 8 8.48 -13.70 -14.17
N VAL A 9 7.24 -13.25 -13.98
CA VAL A 9 6.44 -12.64 -15.05
C VAL A 9 6.66 -11.14 -14.99
N ALA A 10 7.41 -10.59 -15.93
CA ALA A 10 7.71 -9.16 -15.98
C ALA A 10 6.46 -8.29 -16.00
N ASP A 11 5.42 -8.70 -16.73
CA ASP A 11 4.14 -8.00 -16.83
C ASP A 11 3.44 -7.83 -15.48
N ASN A 12 3.69 -8.70 -14.50
CA ASN A 12 3.13 -8.54 -13.16
C ASN A 12 3.68 -7.30 -12.44
N TRP A 13 4.87 -6.83 -12.80
CA TRP A 13 5.53 -5.69 -12.17
C TRP A 13 5.42 -4.41 -13.00
N ALA A 14 4.66 -4.42 -14.09
CA ALA A 14 4.48 -3.28 -14.97
C ALA A 14 3.40 -2.31 -14.46
N GLY A 15 3.47 -1.08 -14.95
CA GLY A 15 2.48 -0.03 -14.68
C GLY A 15 2.77 0.76 -13.41
N PHE A 16 1.69 1.19 -12.76
CA PHE A 16 1.68 1.93 -11.50
C PHE A 16 1.46 0.98 -10.31
N TYR A 17 1.38 1.54 -9.11
CA TYR A 17 0.95 0.85 -7.90
C TYR A 17 -0.45 1.29 -7.47
N TYR A 18 -1.27 0.31 -7.07
CA TYR A 18 -2.43 0.54 -6.22
C TYR A 18 -2.03 0.22 -4.79
N GLU A 19 -2.13 1.18 -3.88
CA GLU A 19 -1.42 1.10 -2.61
C GLU A 19 -2.20 1.56 -1.40
N LEU A 20 -1.72 1.15 -0.24
CA LEU A 20 -1.92 1.79 1.05
C LEU A 20 -0.63 2.53 1.41
N ALA A 21 -0.70 3.84 1.56
CA ALA A 21 0.41 4.69 1.98
C ALA A 21 0.15 5.24 3.39
N VAL A 22 1.05 5.00 4.34
CA VAL A 22 0.90 5.40 5.75
C VAL A 22 1.94 6.45 6.12
N ASP A 23 1.49 7.65 6.55
CA ASP A 23 2.35 8.73 7.04
C ASP A 23 2.75 8.47 8.50
N LEU A 24 3.98 8.00 8.71
CA LEU A 24 4.50 7.66 10.05
C LEU A 24 5.09 8.86 10.80
N GLY A 25 5.07 10.06 10.21
CA GLY A 25 5.64 11.27 10.77
C GLY A 25 7.17 11.30 10.70
N SER A 26 7.82 11.97 11.64
CA SER A 26 9.28 12.12 11.66
C SER A 26 10.01 10.76 11.63
N THR A 27 11.15 10.71 10.93
CA THR A 27 11.99 9.51 10.80
C THR A 27 12.25 8.82 12.14
N ASP A 28 11.83 7.55 12.22
CA ASP A 28 11.97 6.68 13.38
C ASP A 28 12.01 5.22 12.89
N ASP A 29 13.19 4.59 12.92
CA ASP A 29 13.38 3.22 12.44
C ASP A 29 12.60 2.18 13.25
N ALA A 30 12.42 2.40 14.56
CA ALA A 30 11.68 1.46 15.39
C ALA A 30 10.18 1.53 15.06
N ARG A 31 9.66 2.74 14.83
CA ARG A 31 8.29 2.95 14.36
C ARG A 31 8.06 2.34 13.00
N LEU A 32 8.97 2.58 12.05
CA LEU A 32 8.87 2.01 10.70
C LEU A 32 8.93 0.48 10.73
N ASP A 33 9.79 -0.12 11.56
CA ASP A 33 9.94 -1.57 11.65
C ASP A 33 8.69 -2.24 12.24
N GLU A 34 8.09 -1.65 13.27
CA GLU A 34 6.81 -2.14 13.82
C GLU A 34 5.67 -1.98 12.81
N ALA A 35 5.60 -0.85 12.10
CA ALA A 35 4.59 -0.61 11.07
C ALA A 35 4.72 -1.60 9.91
N LEU A 36 5.94 -1.80 9.39
CA LEU A 36 6.25 -2.77 8.34
C LEU A 36 5.80 -4.18 8.73
N LYS A 37 6.21 -4.66 9.91
CA LYS A 37 5.84 -6.01 10.38
C LYS A 37 4.34 -6.16 10.58
N THR A 38 3.69 -5.14 11.14
CA THR A 38 2.25 -5.16 11.36
C THR A 38 1.49 -5.18 10.04
N MET A 39 1.90 -4.34 9.09
CA MET A 39 1.31 -4.26 7.74
C MET A 39 1.51 -5.57 6.97
N TRP A 40 2.72 -6.13 6.97
CA TRP A 40 3.05 -7.39 6.31
C TRP A 40 2.22 -8.56 6.86
N SER A 41 2.07 -8.61 8.18
CA SER A 41 1.25 -9.62 8.87
C SER A 41 -0.25 -9.42 8.62
N ALA A 42 -0.75 -8.17 8.72
CA ALA A 42 -2.16 -7.82 8.54
C ALA A 42 -2.65 -8.08 7.11
N ALA A 43 -1.81 -7.83 6.10
CA ALA A 43 -2.09 -8.14 4.71
C ALA A 43 -1.98 -9.65 4.39
N GLY A 44 -1.49 -10.47 5.33
CA GLY A 44 -1.32 -11.90 5.13
C GLY A 44 -0.27 -12.24 4.06
N VAL A 45 0.81 -11.47 3.99
CA VAL A 45 1.83 -11.63 2.95
C VAL A 45 2.58 -12.96 3.12
N GLU A 46 2.66 -13.73 2.05
CA GLU A 46 3.35 -15.01 1.97
C GLU A 46 4.79 -14.82 1.46
N GLY A 47 5.74 -15.11 2.35
CA GLY A 47 7.18 -14.93 2.09
C GLY A 47 7.61 -13.46 2.23
N CYS A 48 8.91 -13.23 2.14
CA CYS A 48 9.52 -11.91 2.16
C CYS A 48 10.84 -12.00 1.41
N PHE A 49 10.97 -11.21 0.35
CA PHE A 49 12.06 -11.29 -0.60
C PHE A 49 12.62 -9.92 -0.88
N GLY A 50 13.94 -9.79 -0.89
CA GLY A 50 14.64 -8.58 -1.30
C GLY A 50 15.10 -8.69 -2.75
N ARG A 51 15.11 -7.55 -3.45
CA ARG A 51 15.63 -7.44 -4.82
C ARG A 51 16.33 -6.12 -5.03
N HIS A 52 17.56 -6.15 -5.57
CA HIS A 52 18.27 -4.92 -5.91
C HIS A 52 17.85 -4.39 -7.29
N GLY A 53 17.23 -3.21 -7.32
CA GLY A 53 16.89 -2.52 -8.56
C GLY A 53 16.08 -3.39 -9.54
N GLN A 54 16.55 -3.52 -10.77
CA GLN A 54 15.90 -4.31 -11.83
C GLN A 54 16.42 -5.75 -11.92
N ALA A 55 17.07 -6.29 -10.88
CA ALA A 55 17.52 -7.68 -10.91
C ALA A 55 16.35 -8.66 -11.15
N GLU A 56 16.63 -9.81 -11.74
CA GLU A 56 15.64 -10.89 -11.98
C GLU A 56 15.62 -11.93 -10.84
N GLU A 57 16.41 -11.70 -9.79
CA GLU A 57 16.58 -12.63 -8.67
C GLU A 57 16.04 -12.03 -7.37
N TRP A 58 15.24 -12.84 -6.67
CA TRP A 58 14.62 -12.52 -5.39
C TRP A 58 15.26 -13.36 -4.29
N THR A 59 15.85 -12.71 -3.30
CA THR A 59 16.52 -13.37 -2.19
C THR A 59 15.58 -13.42 -0.98
N PRO A 60 15.29 -14.61 -0.41
CA PRO A 60 14.55 -14.68 0.85
C PRO A 60 15.25 -13.86 1.94
N THR A 61 14.52 -12.95 2.59
CA THR A 61 15.08 -12.01 3.56
C THR A 61 14.12 -11.81 4.74
N PRO A 62 14.62 -11.46 5.94
CA PRO A 62 13.76 -11.06 7.05
C PRO A 62 12.90 -9.82 6.72
N CYS A 63 11.65 -9.81 7.17
CA CYS A 63 10.79 -8.61 7.10
C CYS A 63 11.21 -7.60 8.18
N THR A 64 12.19 -6.76 7.86
CA THR A 64 12.76 -5.74 8.76
C THR A 64 13.13 -4.47 8.02
N VAL A 65 13.23 -3.35 8.73
CA VAL A 65 13.72 -2.08 8.15
C VAL A 65 15.14 -2.19 7.62
N ALA A 66 16.00 -3.02 8.22
CA ALA A 66 17.35 -3.25 7.72
C ALA A 66 17.32 -3.87 6.31
N SER A 67 16.52 -4.92 6.11
CA SER A 67 16.32 -5.53 4.79
C SER A 67 15.65 -4.55 3.82
N LEU A 68 14.62 -3.83 4.27
CA LEU A 68 13.95 -2.81 3.45
C LEU A 68 14.94 -1.74 2.95
N THR A 69 15.86 -1.31 3.82
CA THR A 69 16.91 -0.33 3.48
C THR A 69 17.95 -0.93 2.54
N GLU A 70 18.34 -2.19 2.74
CA GLU A 70 19.32 -2.89 1.90
C GLU A 70 18.82 -3.07 0.46
N TYR A 71 17.56 -3.48 0.30
CA TYR A 71 16.99 -3.81 -1.02
C TYR A 71 16.23 -2.64 -1.65
N GLY A 72 15.81 -1.65 -0.86
CA GLY A 72 14.94 -0.54 -1.29
C GLY A 72 13.46 -0.89 -1.23
N SER A 73 13.11 -2.16 -1.46
CA SER A 73 11.77 -2.69 -1.28
C SER A 73 11.80 -4.13 -0.76
N LEU A 74 10.70 -4.58 -0.19
CA LEU A 74 10.46 -5.98 0.16
C LEU A 74 9.26 -6.50 -0.62
N ASP A 75 9.44 -7.63 -1.29
CA ASP A 75 8.47 -8.23 -2.19
C ASP A 75 7.87 -9.50 -1.58
N GLY A 76 6.61 -9.76 -1.91
CA GLY A 76 5.85 -10.88 -1.36
C GLY A 76 4.67 -11.26 -2.24
N ARG A 77 3.81 -12.12 -1.72
CA ARG A 77 2.57 -12.52 -2.39
C ARG A 77 1.41 -12.36 -1.43
N VAL A 78 0.28 -11.86 -1.89
CA VAL A 78 -0.93 -11.76 -1.05
C VAL A 78 -2.10 -12.44 -1.71
N ARG A 79 -3.09 -12.81 -0.90
CA ARG A 79 -4.42 -13.17 -1.38
C ARG A 79 -5.33 -11.96 -1.23
N LEU A 80 -5.90 -11.51 -2.34
CA LEU A 80 -6.85 -10.42 -2.37
C LEU A 80 -8.22 -10.86 -1.86
N PRO A 81 -9.11 -9.91 -1.51
CA PRO A 81 -10.50 -10.21 -1.15
C PRO A 81 -11.28 -10.97 -2.23
N THR A 82 -10.89 -10.82 -3.50
CA THR A 82 -11.44 -11.58 -4.63
C THR A 82 -11.07 -13.08 -4.60
N GLY A 83 -10.12 -13.47 -3.75
CA GLY A 83 -9.55 -14.82 -3.67
C GLY A 83 -8.32 -15.02 -4.55
N GLU A 84 -8.05 -14.12 -5.49
CA GLU A 84 -6.88 -14.15 -6.37
C GLU A 84 -5.58 -13.92 -5.59
N ARG A 85 -4.48 -14.48 -6.09
CA ARG A 85 -3.13 -14.24 -5.55
C ARG A 85 -2.36 -13.33 -6.48
N VAL A 86 -1.71 -12.31 -5.92
CA VAL A 86 -0.88 -11.37 -6.67
C VAL A 86 0.46 -11.16 -5.97
N VAL A 87 1.45 -10.71 -6.72
CA VAL A 87 2.67 -10.13 -6.13
C VAL A 87 2.34 -8.82 -5.43
N CYS A 88 3.10 -8.48 -4.39
CA CYS A 88 3.04 -7.20 -3.70
C CYS A 88 4.47 -6.71 -3.40
N THR A 89 4.59 -5.42 -3.12
CA THR A 89 5.84 -4.84 -2.64
C THR A 89 5.57 -3.86 -1.50
N CYS A 90 6.54 -3.68 -0.62
CA CYS A 90 6.51 -2.65 0.39
C CYS A 90 7.79 -1.82 0.30
N MET A 91 7.66 -0.50 0.37
CA MET A 91 8.77 0.45 0.29
C MET A 91 8.60 1.56 1.31
N ALA A 92 9.72 2.14 1.74
CA ALA A 92 9.71 3.32 2.60
C ALA A 92 10.16 4.55 1.81
N VAL A 93 9.36 5.61 1.83
CA VAL A 93 9.74 6.91 1.28
C VAL A 93 10.31 7.75 2.41
N ARG A 94 11.60 8.08 2.29
CA ARG A 94 12.37 8.79 3.32
C ARG A 94 13.13 9.96 2.68
N GLY A 95 13.13 11.12 3.35
CA GLY A 95 14.05 12.22 3.04
C GLY A 95 13.40 13.60 2.88
N GLY A 96 14.25 14.61 2.67
CA GLY A 96 13.81 15.99 2.34
C GLY A 96 13.30 16.83 3.51
N GLY A 97 13.38 16.34 4.75
CA GLY A 97 12.80 17.02 5.92
C GLY A 97 11.29 16.81 6.08
N TYR A 98 10.72 15.89 5.30
CA TYR A 98 9.32 15.47 5.35
C TYR A 98 9.15 14.20 6.18
N SER A 99 7.91 13.80 6.43
CA SER A 99 7.57 12.55 7.11
C SER A 99 8.08 11.31 6.37
N ASP A 100 8.39 10.25 7.13
CA ASP A 100 8.55 8.90 6.62
C ASP A 100 7.18 8.35 6.19
N TRP A 101 7.10 7.81 4.97
CA TRP A 101 5.94 7.05 4.51
C TRP A 101 6.29 5.57 4.36
N LEU A 102 5.32 4.72 4.68
CA LEU A 102 5.38 3.29 4.40
C LEU A 102 4.28 2.92 3.42
N ASP A 103 4.69 2.45 2.26
CA ASP A 103 3.80 2.15 1.15
C ASP A 103 3.71 0.64 0.97
N PHE A 104 2.50 0.09 1.02
CA PHE A 104 2.20 -1.27 0.63
C PHE A 104 1.48 -1.27 -0.70
N CYS A 105 2.14 -1.81 -1.72
CA CYS A 105 1.81 -1.61 -3.11
C CYS A 105 1.44 -2.93 -3.77
N LEU A 106 0.35 -2.89 -4.54
CA LEU A 106 -0.06 -3.93 -5.47
C LEU A 106 0.24 -3.42 -6.89
N PRO A 107 1.16 -4.06 -7.63
CA PRO A 107 1.43 -3.66 -9.00
C PRO A 107 0.17 -3.79 -9.89
N THR A 108 -0.12 -2.76 -10.66
CA THR A 108 -1.30 -2.74 -11.54
C THR A 108 -1.26 -3.84 -12.61
N GLY A 109 -0.09 -4.20 -13.14
CA GLY A 109 0.04 -5.33 -14.06
C GLY A 109 -0.35 -6.68 -13.44
N ALA A 110 -0.05 -6.92 -12.16
CA ALA A 110 -0.50 -8.11 -11.45
C ALA A 110 -2.02 -8.08 -11.22
N LEU A 111 -2.59 -6.91 -10.93
CA LEU A 111 -4.04 -6.73 -10.77
C LEU A 111 -4.79 -6.96 -12.08
N ASP A 112 -4.26 -6.47 -13.20
CA ASP A 112 -4.80 -6.71 -14.54
C ASP A 112 -4.77 -8.20 -14.90
N ASN A 113 -3.65 -8.89 -14.63
CA ASN A 113 -3.52 -10.34 -14.84
C ASN A 113 -4.47 -11.15 -13.95
N ALA A 114 -4.78 -10.64 -12.74
CA ALA A 114 -5.78 -11.18 -11.83
C ALA A 114 -7.22 -10.73 -12.15
N LYS A 115 -7.42 -9.89 -13.19
CA LYS A 115 -8.71 -9.32 -13.59
C LYS A 115 -9.41 -8.56 -12.47
N VAL A 116 -8.62 -7.89 -11.62
CA VAL A 116 -9.14 -7.03 -10.56
C VAL A 116 -9.40 -5.64 -11.15
N PRO A 117 -10.65 -5.17 -11.22
CA PRO A 117 -10.96 -3.86 -11.79
C PRO A 117 -10.53 -2.77 -10.81
N ILE A 118 -9.43 -2.08 -11.12
CA ILE A 118 -8.97 -0.89 -10.38
C ILE A 118 -9.23 0.43 -11.10
N TRP A 119 -9.58 0.35 -12.38
CA TRP A 119 -9.92 1.48 -13.22
C TRP A 119 -11.44 1.55 -13.40
N GLY A 120 -11.98 2.76 -13.54
CA GLY A 120 -13.31 2.95 -14.13
C GLY A 120 -13.33 2.44 -15.57
N ASP A 121 -14.50 2.43 -16.20
CA ASP A 121 -14.68 1.95 -17.59
C ASP A 121 -14.06 2.87 -18.68
N GLY A 122 -13.32 3.91 -18.27
CA GLY A 122 -12.70 4.88 -19.16
C GLY A 122 -13.68 5.89 -19.79
N VAL A 123 -14.97 5.76 -19.52
CA VAL A 123 -16.04 6.67 -19.97
C VAL A 123 -16.56 7.49 -18.78
N HIS A 124 -16.59 6.89 -17.61
CA HIS A 124 -16.90 7.52 -16.35
C HIS A 124 -15.60 7.77 -15.56
N GLU A 125 -15.40 9.00 -15.08
CA GLU A 125 -14.37 9.33 -14.09
C GLU A 125 -14.63 8.43 -12.87
N VAL A 126 -13.89 7.32 -12.76
CA VAL A 126 -13.86 6.37 -11.64
C VAL A 126 -15.25 6.08 -11.04
N GLU A 127 -15.91 5.01 -11.51
CA GLU A 127 -17.09 4.53 -10.79
C GLU A 127 -16.69 4.14 -9.35
N PRO A 128 -17.25 4.77 -8.30
CA PRO A 128 -16.79 4.62 -6.91
C PRO A 128 -16.84 3.19 -6.37
N ASP A 129 -17.57 2.29 -7.03
CA ASP A 129 -17.96 1.00 -6.49
C ASP A 129 -17.06 -0.18 -6.92
N HIS A 130 -16.21 0.00 -7.95
CA HIS A 130 -15.52 -1.14 -8.60
C HIS A 130 -14.40 -1.76 -7.75
N ASN A 131 -13.82 -0.95 -6.88
CA ASN A 131 -12.66 -1.26 -6.05
C ASN A 131 -12.98 -1.25 -4.55
N VAL A 132 -14.27 -1.20 -4.16
CA VAL A 132 -14.71 -1.20 -2.76
C VAL A 132 -14.11 -2.37 -1.95
N PRO A 133 -14.15 -3.64 -2.41
CA PRO A 133 -13.56 -4.73 -1.64
C PRO A 133 -12.06 -4.57 -1.41
N LEU A 134 -11.33 -4.05 -2.41
CA LEU A 134 -9.88 -3.82 -2.30
C LEU A 134 -9.59 -2.67 -1.33
N ASN A 135 -10.34 -1.59 -1.45
CA ASN A 135 -10.25 -0.41 -0.60
C ASN A 135 -10.57 -0.72 0.87
N ASP A 136 -11.64 -1.47 1.14
CA ASP A 136 -12.01 -1.89 2.49
C ASP A 136 -10.93 -2.78 3.11
N TRP A 137 -10.34 -3.67 2.30
CA TRP A 137 -9.23 -4.52 2.76
C TRP A 137 -7.96 -3.72 3.08
N LEU A 138 -7.59 -2.75 2.25
CA LEU A 138 -6.48 -1.83 2.55
C LEU A 138 -6.78 -0.99 3.80
N ALA A 139 -8.02 -0.50 3.96
CA ALA A 139 -8.45 0.21 5.15
C ALA A 139 -8.36 -0.66 6.41
N ASP A 140 -8.70 -1.95 6.32
CA ASP A 140 -8.57 -2.90 7.43
C ASP A 140 -7.11 -3.19 7.79
N ILE A 141 -6.20 -3.25 6.81
CA ILE A 141 -4.75 -3.32 7.08
C ILE A 141 -4.32 -2.06 7.82
N ALA A 142 -4.71 -0.87 7.35
CA ALA A 142 -4.37 0.39 7.97
C ALA A 142 -4.88 0.50 9.42
N ARG A 143 -6.10 0.01 9.70
CA ARG A 143 -6.64 -0.06 11.08
C ARG A 143 -5.79 -0.93 11.99
N GLN A 144 -5.31 -2.07 11.49
CA GLN A 144 -4.44 -2.96 12.26
C GLN A 144 -3.07 -2.33 12.52
N VAL A 145 -2.51 -1.63 11.53
CA VAL A 145 -1.29 -0.83 11.72
C VAL A 145 -1.52 0.26 12.75
N PHE A 146 -2.59 1.05 12.65
CA PHE A 146 -2.90 2.15 13.56
C PHE A 146 -3.03 1.71 15.02
N ALA A 147 -3.63 0.53 15.25
CA ALA A 147 -3.77 -0.04 16.60
C ALA A 147 -2.42 -0.38 17.27
N ARG A 148 -1.33 -0.51 16.50
CA ARG A 148 0.03 -0.76 16.99
C ARG A 148 0.92 0.46 16.92
N VAL A 149 0.78 1.20 15.83
CA VAL A 149 1.59 2.35 15.45
C VAL A 149 0.64 3.48 15.06
N PRO A 150 0.25 4.34 16.00
CA PRO A 150 -0.57 5.50 15.68
C PRO A 150 0.14 6.40 14.67
N PHE A 151 -0.60 6.81 13.63
CA PHE A 151 -0.17 7.68 12.54
C PHE A 151 -1.19 8.79 12.31
N SER A 152 -0.83 9.84 11.56
CA SER A 152 -1.71 11.01 11.37
C SER A 152 -2.58 10.93 10.12
N LEU A 153 -2.14 10.16 9.11
CA LEU A 153 -2.83 9.98 7.84
C LEU A 153 -2.42 8.64 7.23
N ALA A 154 -3.39 7.97 6.60
CA ALA A 154 -3.08 7.00 5.55
C ALA A 154 -4.00 7.21 4.34
N LEU A 155 -3.49 6.86 3.17
CA LEU A 155 -4.16 7.02 1.89
C LEU A 155 -4.24 5.68 1.17
N THR A 156 -5.32 5.49 0.41
CA THR A 156 -5.51 4.31 -0.46
C THR A 156 -5.82 4.76 -1.87
N GLY A 157 -5.25 4.09 -2.87
CA GLY A 157 -5.50 4.40 -4.28
C GLY A 157 -4.27 4.21 -5.15
N VAL A 158 -4.34 4.75 -6.37
CA VAL A 158 -3.20 4.73 -7.30
C VAL A 158 -2.21 5.82 -6.91
N GLU A 159 -0.94 5.45 -6.71
CA GLU A 159 0.17 6.37 -6.39
C GLU A 159 -0.25 7.40 -5.32
N ALA A 160 -0.59 6.90 -4.13
CA ALA A 160 -1.24 7.63 -3.07
C ALA A 160 -0.26 8.38 -2.16
N SER A 161 0.98 7.89 -1.99
CA SER A 161 1.96 8.53 -1.11
C SER A 161 2.30 9.94 -1.60
N GLY A 162 2.28 10.91 -0.67
CA GLY A 162 2.52 12.32 -0.97
C GLY A 162 1.43 13.03 -1.78
N ALA A 163 0.29 12.38 -2.07
CA ALA A 163 -0.85 13.04 -2.73
C ALA A 163 -1.52 14.10 -1.83
N ASP A 164 -1.38 13.95 -0.51
CA ASP A 164 -1.86 14.86 0.52
C ASP A 164 -0.97 14.74 1.76
N ASP A 165 -1.11 15.65 2.71
CA ASP A 165 -0.40 15.60 3.99
C ASP A 165 -1.30 15.90 5.17
N ALA A 166 -0.98 15.28 6.31
CA ALA A 166 -1.83 15.36 7.51
C ALA A 166 -1.96 16.80 8.04
N GLU A 167 -0.95 17.64 7.85
CA GLU A 167 -0.95 19.03 8.30
C GLU A 167 -1.98 19.86 7.53
N ASN A 168 -2.01 19.72 6.20
CA ASN A 168 -2.95 20.41 5.32
C ASN A 168 -4.40 19.97 5.53
N LEU A 169 -4.64 18.69 5.80
CA LEU A 169 -5.99 18.16 6.04
C LEU A 169 -6.59 18.59 7.38
N ALA A 170 -5.77 18.95 8.37
CA ALA A 170 -6.21 19.31 9.72
C ALA A 170 -7.24 18.31 10.31
N GLY A 171 -7.05 17.01 10.04
CA GLY A 171 -7.94 15.93 10.49
C GLY A 171 -9.32 15.92 9.83
N ARG A 172 -9.48 16.47 8.63
CA ARG A 172 -10.73 16.45 7.85
C ARG A 172 -10.46 15.94 6.45
N ALA A 173 -11.22 14.94 6.03
CA ALA A 173 -11.15 14.47 4.65
C ALA A 173 -11.75 15.53 3.70
N PRO A 174 -11.21 15.68 2.48
CA PRO A 174 -11.79 16.58 1.48
C PRO A 174 -13.20 16.14 1.07
N ASP A 175 -14.01 17.08 0.58
CA ASP A 175 -15.37 16.79 0.09
C ASP A 175 -15.36 15.92 -1.19
N ARG A 176 -14.40 16.18 -2.09
CA ARG A 176 -14.12 15.38 -3.30
C ARG A 176 -12.80 14.66 -3.14
N ARG A 177 -12.76 13.35 -3.37
CA ARG A 177 -11.64 12.48 -3.02
C ARG A 177 -11.29 11.54 -4.17
N GLY A 178 -10.14 11.75 -4.78
CA GLY A 178 -9.54 10.80 -5.74
C GLY A 178 -8.95 9.54 -5.07
N HIS A 179 -8.69 9.62 -3.77
CA HIS A 179 -8.12 8.57 -2.94
C HIS A 179 -9.03 8.26 -1.76
N GLY A 180 -8.87 7.10 -1.14
CA GLY A 180 -9.50 6.81 0.15
C GLY A 180 -8.64 7.37 1.28
N TYR A 181 -9.25 8.05 2.24
CA TYR A 181 -8.56 8.70 3.35
C TYR A 181 -8.83 7.96 4.65
N LEU A 182 -7.78 7.71 5.42
CA LEU A 182 -7.83 7.14 6.76
C LEU A 182 -7.33 8.19 7.75
N LEU A 183 -8.24 8.70 8.58
CA LEU A 183 -7.96 9.81 9.49
C LEU A 183 -8.28 9.42 10.93
N PRO A 184 -7.36 9.67 11.88
CA PRO A 184 -7.61 9.41 13.29
C PRO A 184 -8.74 10.29 13.88
N ARG A 185 -9.60 9.66 14.68
CA ARG A 185 -10.56 10.28 15.61
C ARG A 185 -10.32 9.73 17.01
N GLY A 186 -9.28 10.23 17.66
CA GLY A 186 -8.81 9.65 18.92
C GLY A 186 -8.15 8.29 18.65
N GLU A 187 -8.66 7.23 19.29
CA GLU A 187 -8.15 5.86 19.14
C GLU A 187 -8.78 5.08 17.96
N VAL A 188 -9.70 5.71 17.24
CA VAL A 188 -10.38 5.11 16.08
C VAL A 188 -9.83 5.70 14.79
N LEU A 189 -9.73 4.87 13.75
CA LEU A 189 -9.35 5.29 12.40
C LEU A 189 -10.59 5.28 11.50
N ASP A 190 -11.07 6.47 11.15
CA ASP A 190 -12.21 6.64 10.24
C ASP A 190 -11.74 6.48 8.80
N TYR A 191 -12.51 5.73 8.01
CA TYR A 191 -12.27 5.57 6.58
C TYR A 191 -13.27 6.40 5.76
N PHE A 192 -12.75 7.24 4.88
CA PHE A 192 -13.51 8.03 3.92
C PHE A 192 -13.17 7.53 2.52
N PRO A 193 -14.06 6.75 1.87
CA PRO A 193 -13.77 6.18 0.55
C PRO A 193 -13.64 7.30 -0.51
N PRO A 194 -12.96 7.00 -1.63
CA PRO A 194 -12.96 7.89 -2.79
C PRO A 194 -14.39 8.29 -3.20
N ASN A 195 -14.56 9.53 -3.65
CA ASN A 195 -15.81 10.03 -4.22
C ASN A 195 -15.52 11.12 -5.26
N VAL A 196 -16.19 11.04 -6.41
CA VAL A 196 -16.04 12.00 -7.51
C VAL A 196 -17.02 13.17 -7.42
#